data_AF-A0A970D5Z1-F1
#
_entry.id   AF-A0A970D5Z1-F1
#
_cell.length_a   1.000
_cell.length_b   1.000
_cell.length_c   1.000
_cell.angle_alpha   90.00
_cell.angle_beta   90.00
_cell.angle_gamma   90.00
#
_symmetry.space_group_name_H-M   'P 1'
#
loop_
_entity.id
_entity.type
_entity.pdbx_description
1 polymer ?
#
loop_
_entity_poly.entity_id
_entity_poly.type
_entity_poly.pdbx_seq_one_letter_code
_entity_poly.pdbx_strand_id
1 'polypeptide(L)'
;MLTNTLLKYAAKFDWQVNQDEDFTFGEYKGYLYSLMSGRNFTAIFTPVAGLKVEDTDKLFDWLEDKENIYNFLNYEITDNFLCIRLKEGIIARSVNSIREIIEDLTNMFEQIDLVSEVCVVCGEPTTDSNKGLYLDLFCYMHAECEYLAGIDVAGEYESALEAEINQLEESELNRGEEVNKSTTNERDIAEKAEAATEIVEETELKPN
;
A
#
# COMPACT_ATOMS: atom_id res chain seq x y z
N MET A 1 -26.27 -13.36 -4.10
CA MET A 1 -26.35 -14.80 -3.83
C MET A 1 -24.96 -15.39 -3.82
N LEU A 2 -24.53 -15.95 -2.69
CA LEU A 2 -23.27 -16.69 -2.59
C LEU A 2 -23.14 -17.77 -3.67
N THR A 3 -21.96 -17.86 -4.26
CA THR A 3 -21.67 -18.92 -5.23
C THR A 3 -21.53 -20.28 -4.52
N ASN A 4 -21.82 -21.35 -5.25
CA ASN A 4 -21.56 -22.72 -4.78
C ASN A 4 -20.08 -22.93 -4.39
N THR A 5 -19.15 -22.17 -4.97
CA THR A 5 -17.73 -22.22 -4.60
C THR A 5 -17.52 -21.73 -3.17
N LEU A 6 -18.07 -20.56 -2.80
CA LEU A 6 -17.92 -20.01 -1.45
C LEU A 6 -18.63 -20.88 -0.40
N LEU A 7 -19.81 -21.43 -0.71
CA LEU A 7 -20.48 -22.39 0.19
C LEU A 7 -19.64 -23.64 0.43
N LYS A 8 -18.98 -24.17 -0.61
CA LYS A 8 -18.05 -25.30 -0.47
C LYS A 8 -16.77 -24.92 0.26
N TYR A 9 -16.27 -23.70 0.06
CA TYR A 9 -15.14 -23.16 0.80
C TYR A 9 -15.47 -23.14 2.29
N ALA A 10 -16.62 -22.56 2.64
CA ALA A 10 -17.11 -22.45 4.00
C ALA A 10 -17.18 -23.81 4.69
N ALA A 11 -17.86 -24.77 4.05
CA ALA A 11 -18.01 -26.12 4.59
C ALA A 11 -16.66 -26.88 4.70
N LYS A 12 -15.71 -26.63 3.79
CA LYS A 12 -14.40 -27.31 3.79
C LYS A 12 -13.49 -26.82 4.91
N PHE A 13 -13.54 -25.53 5.23
CA PHE A 13 -12.62 -24.88 6.15
C PHE A 13 -13.28 -24.43 7.47
N ASP A 14 -14.52 -24.87 7.72
CA ASP A 14 -15.31 -24.53 8.92
C ASP A 14 -15.52 -23.02 9.10
N TRP A 15 -15.73 -22.32 7.98
CA TRP A 15 -16.07 -20.89 8.00
C TRP A 15 -17.58 -20.69 8.07
N GLN A 16 -17.98 -19.58 8.68
CA GLN A 16 -19.37 -19.21 8.88
C GLN A 16 -19.96 -18.64 7.60
N VAL A 17 -21.26 -18.85 7.39
CA VAL A 17 -22.01 -18.31 6.25
C VAL A 17 -23.12 -17.42 6.78
N ASN A 18 -23.15 -16.17 6.34
CA ASN A 18 -24.29 -15.29 6.49
C ASN A 18 -25.05 -15.23 5.16
N GLN A 19 -26.21 -15.89 5.10
CA GLN A 19 -27.01 -15.96 3.89
C GLN A 19 -27.75 -14.66 3.59
N ASP A 20 -28.06 -13.85 4.61
CA ASP A 20 -28.80 -12.62 4.44
C ASP A 20 -27.93 -11.54 3.78
N GLU A 21 -26.66 -11.47 4.17
CA GLU A 21 -25.68 -10.52 3.63
C GLU A 21 -24.81 -11.10 2.49
N ASP A 22 -25.03 -12.37 2.11
CA ASP A 22 -24.26 -13.06 1.06
C ASP A 22 -22.73 -13.10 1.32
N PHE A 23 -22.33 -13.28 2.58
CA PHE A 23 -20.92 -13.37 2.99
C PHE A 23 -20.55 -14.74 3.59
N THR A 24 -19.28 -15.08 3.46
CA THR A 24 -18.61 -16.16 4.19
C THR A 24 -17.48 -15.57 5.02
N PHE A 25 -17.42 -15.89 6.31
CA PHE A 25 -16.47 -15.31 7.26
C PHE A 25 -15.65 -16.38 7.97
N GLY A 26 -14.37 -16.12 8.17
CA GLY A 26 -13.57 -16.98 9.00
C GLY A 26 -12.19 -16.43 9.27
N GLU A 27 -11.38 -17.27 9.90
CA GLU A 27 -10.05 -16.94 10.33
C GLU A 27 -9.03 -17.84 9.64
N TYR A 28 -7.89 -17.28 9.30
CA TYR A 28 -6.72 -18.05 8.90
C TYR A 28 -5.45 -17.47 9.51
N LYS A 29 -4.73 -18.30 10.28
CA LYS A 29 -3.51 -17.94 11.03
C LYS A 29 -3.68 -16.64 11.85
N GLY A 30 -4.83 -16.44 12.51
CA GLY A 30 -5.10 -15.24 13.31
C GLY A 30 -5.66 -14.05 12.55
N TYR A 31 -5.61 -14.03 11.21
CA TYR A 31 -6.17 -12.98 10.38
C TYR A 31 -7.63 -13.28 10.02
N LEU A 32 -8.48 -12.24 10.08
CA LEU A 32 -9.92 -12.35 9.85
C LEU A 32 -10.25 -12.00 8.39
N TYR A 33 -11.09 -12.81 7.77
CA TYR A 33 -11.46 -12.68 6.37
C TYR A 33 -12.96 -12.69 6.18
N SER A 34 -13.42 -11.87 5.24
CA SER A 34 -14.79 -11.91 4.71
C SER A 34 -14.74 -12.13 3.21
N LEU A 35 -15.56 -13.03 2.70
CA LEU A 35 -15.65 -13.37 1.28
C LEU A 35 -17.07 -13.14 0.80
N MET A 36 -17.22 -12.51 -0.35
CA MET A 36 -18.52 -12.42 -1.02
C MET A 36 -18.40 -12.75 -2.51
N SER A 37 -19.53 -13.13 -3.11
CA SER A 37 -19.64 -13.27 -4.56
C SER A 37 -20.37 -12.08 -5.16
N GLY A 38 -19.75 -11.42 -6.13
CA GLY A 38 -20.36 -10.39 -6.95
C GLY A 38 -20.70 -10.86 -8.36
N ARG A 39 -21.14 -9.94 -9.21
CA ARG A 39 -21.42 -10.24 -10.62
C ARG A 39 -20.10 -10.42 -11.39
N ASN A 40 -19.72 -11.67 -11.62
CA ASN A 40 -18.47 -12.07 -12.29
C ASN A 40 -17.20 -11.75 -11.49
N PHE A 41 -17.30 -11.69 -10.16
CA PHE A 41 -16.13 -11.57 -9.30
C PHE A 41 -16.35 -12.25 -7.95
N THR A 42 -15.25 -12.59 -7.29
CA THR A 42 -15.20 -12.96 -5.87
C THR A 42 -14.40 -11.88 -5.16
N ALA A 43 -14.91 -11.29 -4.08
CA ALA A 43 -14.18 -10.31 -3.29
C ALA A 43 -13.69 -10.93 -1.98
N ILE A 44 -12.45 -10.58 -1.62
CA ILE A 44 -11.81 -10.91 -0.36
C ILE A 44 -11.62 -9.61 0.42
N PHE A 45 -12.10 -9.57 1.64
CA PHE A 45 -11.90 -8.47 2.58
C PHE A 45 -11.12 -8.95 3.78
N THR A 46 -10.20 -8.12 4.26
CA THR A 46 -9.42 -8.36 5.49
C THR A 46 -9.10 -7.03 6.17
N PRO A 47 -9.20 -6.92 7.50
CA PRO A 47 -8.78 -5.73 8.23
C PRO A 47 -7.29 -5.47 8.04
N VAL A 48 -6.92 -4.19 7.92
CA VAL A 48 -5.53 -3.70 7.78
C VAL A 48 -5.27 -2.48 8.67
N ALA A 49 -6.05 -2.27 9.74
CA ALA A 49 -5.89 -1.14 10.65
C ALA A 49 -4.53 -1.09 11.39
N GLY A 50 -3.76 -2.18 11.38
CA GLY A 50 -2.40 -2.22 11.92
C GLY A 50 -1.31 -1.88 10.90
N LEU A 51 -1.67 -1.54 9.66
CA LEU A 51 -0.73 -1.31 8.57
C LEU A 51 -0.05 0.04 8.73
N LYS A 52 1.29 0.04 8.69
CA LYS A 52 2.09 1.25 8.69
C LYS A 52 2.31 1.73 7.27
N VAL A 53 2.50 3.03 7.10
CA VAL A 53 2.81 3.68 5.81
C VAL A 53 3.91 2.94 5.03
N GLU A 54 5.05 2.66 5.67
CA GLU A 54 6.21 1.97 5.06
C GLU A 54 5.96 0.52 4.64
N ASP A 55 4.93 -0.12 5.19
CA ASP A 55 4.52 -1.48 4.87
C ASP A 55 3.38 -1.50 3.84
N THR A 56 2.63 -0.39 3.72
CA THR A 56 1.61 -0.19 2.68
C THR A 56 2.21 -0.24 1.28
N ASP A 57 3.39 0.37 1.06
CA ASP A 57 4.11 0.28 -0.22
C ASP A 57 4.41 -1.18 -0.59
N LYS A 58 4.97 -1.94 0.35
CA LYS A 58 5.31 -3.36 0.13
C LYS A 58 4.08 -4.19 -0.19
N LEU A 59 2.95 -3.89 0.46
CA LEU A 59 1.68 -4.55 0.17
C LEU A 59 1.19 -4.24 -1.24
N PHE A 60 1.27 -2.97 -1.69
CA PHE A 60 0.88 -2.61 -3.05
C PHE A 60 1.80 -3.21 -4.10
N ASP A 61 3.13 -3.17 -3.91
CA ASP A 61 4.09 -3.85 -4.79
C ASP A 61 3.76 -5.35 -4.92
N TRP A 62 3.44 -6.00 -3.80
CA TRP A 62 3.04 -7.40 -3.81
C TRP A 62 1.71 -7.61 -4.57
N LEU A 63 0.72 -6.74 -4.39
CA LEU A 63 -0.56 -6.84 -5.09
C LEU A 63 -0.40 -6.69 -6.61
N GLU A 64 0.46 -5.77 -7.05
CA GLU A 64 0.82 -5.57 -8.46
C GLU A 64 1.51 -6.81 -9.05
N ASP A 65 2.51 -7.35 -8.36
CA ASP A 65 3.23 -8.56 -8.77
C ASP A 65 2.30 -9.78 -8.92
N LYS A 66 1.22 -9.81 -8.12
CA LYS A 66 0.23 -10.91 -8.11
C LYS A 66 -0.97 -10.69 -9.01
N GLU A 67 -1.16 -9.49 -9.56
CA GLU A 67 -2.36 -9.10 -10.33
C GLU A 67 -2.68 -10.10 -11.45
N ASN A 68 -1.67 -10.41 -12.27
CA ASN A 68 -1.80 -11.33 -13.40
C ASN A 68 -1.93 -12.80 -12.97
N ILE A 69 -1.27 -13.18 -11.88
CA ILE A 69 -1.22 -14.56 -11.38
C ILE A 69 -2.60 -14.96 -10.86
N TYR A 70 -3.23 -14.09 -10.07
CA TYR A 70 -4.53 -14.36 -9.48
C TYR A 70 -5.70 -13.76 -10.26
N ASN A 71 -5.43 -13.01 -11.33
CA ASN A 71 -6.42 -12.36 -12.18
C ASN A 71 -7.30 -11.40 -11.36
N PHE A 72 -6.64 -10.45 -10.70
CA PHE A 72 -7.31 -9.36 -9.98
C PHE A 72 -8.06 -8.46 -10.97
N LEU A 73 -9.22 -7.96 -10.56
CA LEU A 73 -9.94 -6.87 -11.24
C LEU A 73 -9.47 -5.53 -10.73
N ASN A 74 -9.38 -5.42 -9.41
CA ASN A 74 -8.83 -4.30 -8.68
C ASN A 74 -8.56 -4.73 -7.23
N TYR A 75 -7.84 -3.87 -6.52
CA TYR A 75 -7.72 -3.88 -5.07
C TYR A 75 -7.79 -2.44 -4.56
N GLU A 76 -8.27 -2.25 -3.34
CA GLU A 76 -8.34 -0.95 -2.69
C GLU A 76 -8.33 -1.13 -1.17
N ILE A 77 -7.87 -0.11 -0.45
CA ILE A 77 -8.04 -0.01 1.01
C ILE A 77 -9.11 1.04 1.27
N THR A 78 -10.13 0.70 2.04
CA THR A 78 -11.22 1.61 2.42
C THR A 78 -11.76 1.19 3.78
N ASP A 79 -12.02 2.16 4.66
CA ASP A 79 -12.50 1.93 6.02
C ASP A 79 -11.63 0.92 6.81
N ASN A 80 -10.32 0.95 6.57
CA ASN A 80 -9.31 0.04 7.12
C ASN A 80 -9.47 -1.44 6.75
N PHE A 81 -10.14 -1.73 5.64
CA PHE A 81 -10.15 -3.05 5.02
C PHE A 81 -9.45 -3.03 3.68
N LEU A 82 -8.58 -4.00 3.46
CA LEU A 82 -8.13 -4.34 2.11
C LEU A 82 -9.24 -5.14 1.42
N CYS A 83 -9.70 -4.65 0.29
CA CYS A 83 -10.62 -5.32 -0.61
C CYS A 83 -9.85 -5.77 -1.86
N ILE A 84 -9.83 -7.07 -2.15
CA ILE A 84 -9.28 -7.62 -3.40
C ILE A 84 -10.42 -8.24 -4.18
N ARG A 85 -10.69 -7.75 -5.39
CA ARG A 85 -11.70 -8.33 -6.29
C ARG A 85 -11.02 -9.24 -7.31
N LEU A 86 -11.34 -10.52 -7.26
CA LEU A 86 -10.87 -11.53 -8.19
C LEU A 86 -11.85 -11.65 -9.36
N LYS A 87 -11.36 -11.55 -10.60
CA LYS A 87 -12.20 -11.79 -11.77
C LYS A 87 -12.64 -13.25 -11.82
N GLU A 88 -13.94 -13.49 -11.96
CA GLU A 88 -14.48 -14.81 -12.26
C GLU A 88 -14.63 -14.97 -13.78
N GLY A 89 -14.13 -16.11 -14.28
CA GLY A 89 -14.27 -16.48 -15.69
C GLY A 89 -15.58 -17.22 -15.96
N ILE A 90 -15.65 -17.84 -17.14
CA ILE A 90 -16.75 -18.76 -17.49
C ILE A 90 -16.78 -19.97 -16.55
N ILE A 91 -15.59 -20.41 -16.11
CA ILE A 91 -15.42 -21.45 -15.10
C ILE A 91 -15.18 -20.75 -13.77
N ALA A 92 -16.03 -21.03 -12.79
CA ALA A 92 -15.88 -20.53 -11.44
C ALA A 92 -14.54 -21.01 -10.83
N ARG A 93 -13.90 -20.13 -10.07
CA ARG A 93 -12.67 -20.46 -9.35
C ARG A 93 -12.88 -21.66 -8.42
N SER A 94 -11.82 -22.43 -8.22
CA SER A 94 -11.84 -23.58 -7.31
C SER A 94 -11.68 -23.14 -5.86
N VAL A 95 -12.21 -23.94 -4.93
CA VAL A 95 -12.04 -23.74 -3.48
C VAL A 95 -10.56 -23.67 -3.09
N ASN A 96 -9.70 -24.48 -3.72
CA ASN A 96 -8.26 -24.47 -3.44
C ASN A 96 -7.58 -23.19 -3.95
N SER A 97 -7.97 -22.67 -5.11
CA SER A 97 -7.40 -21.42 -5.61
C SER A 97 -7.73 -20.23 -4.72
N ILE A 98 -8.95 -20.15 -4.17
CA ILE A 98 -9.28 -19.12 -3.17
C ILE A 98 -8.41 -19.30 -1.92
N ARG A 99 -8.17 -20.55 -1.52
CA ARG A 99 -7.35 -20.86 -0.36
C ARG A 99 -5.89 -20.44 -0.54
N GLU A 100 -5.30 -20.74 -1.70
CA GLU A 100 -3.95 -20.33 -2.07
C GLU A 100 -3.79 -18.81 -2.01
N ILE A 101 -4.76 -18.05 -2.52
CA ILE A 101 -4.73 -16.57 -2.46
C ILE A 101 -4.75 -16.08 -1.01
N ILE A 102 -5.63 -16.62 -0.17
CA ILE A 102 -5.69 -16.25 1.25
C ILE A 102 -4.38 -16.63 1.95
N GLU A 103 -3.80 -17.77 1.61
CA GLU A 103 -2.52 -18.20 2.17
C GLU A 103 -1.36 -17.29 1.80
N ASP A 104 -1.23 -16.95 0.52
CA ASP A 104 -0.16 -16.07 0.05
C ASP A 104 -0.33 -14.64 0.58
N LEU A 105 -1.57 -14.15 0.69
CA LEU A 105 -1.87 -12.86 1.31
C LEU A 105 -1.52 -12.86 2.81
N THR A 106 -1.85 -13.94 3.52
CA THR A 106 -1.49 -14.09 4.94
C THR A 106 0.01 -14.14 5.14
N ASN A 107 0.71 -14.88 4.28
CA ASN A 107 2.18 -14.95 4.32
C ASN A 107 2.80 -13.57 4.04
N MET A 108 2.18 -12.75 3.19
CA MET A 108 2.60 -11.36 2.98
C MET A 108 2.40 -10.53 4.25
N PHE A 109 1.26 -10.66 4.94
CA PHE A 109 1.03 -9.98 6.22
C PHE A 109 2.02 -10.39 7.30
N GLU A 110 2.37 -11.68 7.38
CA GLU A 110 3.44 -12.17 8.28
C GLU A 110 4.81 -11.57 7.92
N GLN A 111 5.11 -11.32 6.64
CA GLN A 111 6.39 -10.73 6.20
C GLN A 111 6.56 -9.26 6.56
N ILE A 112 5.46 -8.52 6.63
CA ILE A 112 5.44 -7.10 7.04
C ILE A 112 5.11 -6.93 8.53
N ASP A 113 5.10 -8.01 9.31
CA ASP A 113 4.76 -8.02 10.73
C ASP A 113 3.40 -7.35 11.05
N LEU A 114 2.42 -7.48 10.15
CA LEU A 114 1.10 -6.89 10.35
C LEU A 114 0.39 -7.59 11.51
N VAL A 115 0.10 -6.86 12.58
CA VAL A 115 -0.59 -7.40 13.76
C VAL A 115 -2.07 -7.65 13.42
N SER A 116 -2.54 -8.87 13.63
CA SER A 116 -3.91 -9.28 13.29
C SER A 116 -4.95 -8.89 14.34
N GLU A 117 -4.60 -8.93 15.62
CA GLU A 117 -5.50 -8.70 16.76
C GLU A 117 -5.57 -7.21 17.13
N VAL A 118 -5.89 -6.34 16.18
CA VAL A 118 -6.05 -4.90 16.39
C VAL A 118 -7.45 -4.43 16.03
N CYS A 119 -7.94 -3.43 16.76
CA CYS A 119 -9.23 -2.82 16.51
C CYS A 119 -9.24 -2.12 15.15
N VAL A 120 -10.22 -2.45 14.31
CA VAL A 120 -10.32 -1.88 12.96
C VAL A 120 -10.54 -0.36 12.95
N VAL A 121 -11.05 0.19 14.06
CA VAL A 121 -11.37 1.62 14.19
C VAL A 121 -10.19 2.41 14.73
N CYS A 122 -9.55 1.96 15.82
CA CYS A 122 -8.51 2.74 16.50
C CYS A 122 -7.08 2.18 16.35
N GLY A 123 -6.89 1.00 15.77
CA GLY A 123 -5.58 0.37 15.60
C GLY A 123 -4.97 -0.24 16.87
N GLU A 124 -5.60 -0.05 18.04
CA GLU A 124 -5.08 -0.56 19.31
C GLU A 124 -5.31 -2.07 19.48
N PRO A 125 -4.47 -2.77 20.27
CA PRO A 125 -4.61 -4.20 20.52
C PRO A 125 -5.98 -4.63 21.06
N THR A 126 -6.43 -5.81 20.64
CA THR A 126 -7.72 -6.40 21.00
C THR A 126 -7.55 -7.86 21.45
N THR A 127 -8.66 -8.52 21.75
CA THR A 127 -8.69 -9.94 22.08
C THR A 127 -9.80 -10.64 21.28
N ASP A 128 -9.83 -11.97 21.30
CA ASP A 128 -10.90 -12.77 20.69
C ASP A 128 -12.33 -12.36 21.08
N SER A 129 -12.51 -11.80 22.28
CA SER A 129 -13.83 -11.31 22.74
C SER A 129 -14.35 -10.10 21.95
N ASN A 130 -13.48 -9.45 21.18
CA ASN A 130 -13.78 -8.30 20.34
C ASN A 130 -14.04 -8.67 18.87
N LYS A 131 -14.04 -9.96 18.51
CA LYS A 131 -14.43 -10.41 17.16
C LYS A 131 -15.89 -10.06 16.90
N GLY A 132 -16.15 -9.46 15.76
CA GLY A 132 -17.49 -9.04 15.37
C GLY A 132 -17.55 -8.61 13.91
N LEU A 133 -18.65 -7.95 13.56
CA LEU A 133 -18.84 -7.35 12.24
C LEU A 133 -18.82 -5.82 12.38
N TYR A 134 -18.08 -5.17 11.49
CA TYR A 134 -18.11 -3.73 11.27
C TYR A 134 -18.29 -3.51 9.77
N LEU A 135 -19.33 -2.76 9.38
CA LEU A 135 -19.75 -2.63 7.98
C LEU A 135 -19.99 -3.99 7.29
N ASP A 136 -20.58 -4.94 8.03
CA ASP A 136 -20.81 -6.34 7.62
C ASP A 136 -19.53 -7.15 7.33
N LEU A 137 -18.35 -6.61 7.65
CA LEU A 137 -17.06 -7.26 7.48
C LEU A 137 -16.50 -7.75 8.83
N PHE A 138 -15.95 -8.96 8.81
CA PHE A 138 -15.39 -9.64 9.98
C PHE A 138 -14.07 -9.01 10.41
N CYS A 139 -14.02 -8.55 11.65
CA CYS A 139 -12.90 -7.81 12.22
C CYS A 139 -12.86 -7.90 13.76
N TYR A 140 -11.82 -7.32 14.37
CA TYR A 140 -11.82 -7.00 15.79
C TYR A 140 -12.27 -5.55 15.99
N MET A 141 -13.13 -5.30 16.98
CA MET A 141 -13.59 -3.96 17.33
C MET A 141 -13.84 -3.83 18.83
N HIS A 142 -13.28 -2.80 19.47
CA HIS A 142 -13.63 -2.48 20.85
C HIS A 142 -15.08 -1.97 20.91
N ALA A 143 -15.80 -2.34 21.97
CA ALA A 143 -17.20 -1.92 22.12
C ALA A 143 -17.38 -0.39 22.18
N GLU A 144 -16.37 0.33 22.70
CA GLU A 144 -16.38 1.79 22.76
C GLU A 144 -16.08 2.48 21.42
N CYS A 145 -15.60 1.74 20.43
CA CYS A 145 -15.24 2.27 19.11
C CYS A 145 -16.38 2.22 18.08
N GLU A 146 -17.51 1.57 18.37
CA GLU A 146 -18.61 1.33 17.41
C GLU A 146 -19.13 2.60 16.72
N TYR A 147 -19.07 3.76 17.40
CA TYR A 147 -19.58 5.04 16.91
C TYR A 147 -18.49 6.09 16.68
N LEU A 148 -17.22 5.70 16.68
CA LEU A 148 -16.10 6.60 16.44
C LEU A 148 -15.74 6.63 14.96
N ALA A 149 -15.18 7.76 14.51
CA ALA A 149 -14.51 7.79 13.23
C ALA A 149 -13.25 6.92 13.31
N GLY A 150 -13.09 6.01 12.34
CA GLY A 150 -11.90 5.19 12.23
C GLY A 150 -10.66 6.00 11.87
N ILE A 151 -9.49 5.43 12.13
CA ILE A 151 -8.25 5.84 11.47
C ILE A 151 -8.42 5.73 9.95
N ASP A 152 -7.63 6.50 9.20
CA ASP A 152 -7.68 6.48 7.73
C ASP A 152 -6.32 6.02 7.19
N VAL A 153 -6.12 4.71 7.17
CA VAL A 153 -4.87 4.10 6.69
C VAL A 153 -4.54 4.53 5.25
N ALA A 154 -5.56 4.67 4.39
CA ALA A 154 -5.36 5.08 3.01
C ALA A 154 -4.94 6.56 2.92
N GLY A 155 -5.64 7.45 3.64
CA GLY A 155 -5.32 8.87 3.67
C GLY A 155 -3.97 9.19 4.32
N GLU A 156 -3.56 8.43 5.35
CA GLU A 156 -2.23 8.55 5.96
C GLU A 156 -1.13 8.17 4.96
N TYR A 157 -1.33 7.11 4.19
CA TYR A 157 -0.41 6.69 3.13
C TYR A 157 -0.31 7.72 2.01
N GLU A 158 -1.44 8.20 1.49
CA GLU A 158 -1.46 9.24 0.44
C GLU A 158 -0.74 10.52 0.88
N SER A 159 -0.98 10.96 2.11
CA SER A 159 -0.34 12.15 2.68
C SER A 159 1.18 11.99 2.80
N ALA A 160 1.65 10.79 3.16
CA ALA A 160 3.07 10.50 3.25
C ALA A 160 3.75 10.48 1.87
N LEU A 161 3.09 9.87 0.87
CA LEU A 161 3.58 9.84 -0.50
C LEU A 161 3.68 11.24 -1.12
N GLU A 162 2.66 12.08 -0.92
CA GLU A 162 2.70 13.49 -1.35
C GLU A 162 3.86 14.25 -0.69
N ALA A 163 4.10 14.03 0.60
CA ALA A 163 5.21 14.66 1.32
C ALA A 163 6.59 14.23 0.78
N GLU A 164 6.75 12.97 0.37
CA GLU A 164 7.97 12.46 -0.24
C GLU A 164 8.22 13.04 -1.64
N ILE A 165 7.17 13.08 -2.47
CA ILE A 165 7.24 13.69 -3.82
C ILE A 165 7.63 15.17 -3.73
N ASN A 166 6.98 15.93 -2.84
CA ASN A 166 7.31 17.35 -2.64
C ASN A 166 8.77 17.55 -2.21
N GLN A 167 9.30 16.69 -1.33
CA GLN A 167 10.71 16.75 -0.91
C GLN A 167 11.67 16.46 -2.07
N LEU A 168 11.35 15.49 -2.93
CA LEU A 168 12.16 15.17 -4.11
C LEU A 168 12.17 16.36 -5.08
N GLU A 169 11.02 16.95 -5.38
CA GLU A 169 10.90 18.12 -6.26
C GLU A 169 11.69 19.32 -5.72
N GLU A 170 11.58 19.61 -4.41
CA GLU A 170 12.36 20.68 -3.76
C GLU A 170 13.87 20.41 -3.82
N SER A 171 14.29 19.14 -3.66
CA SER A 171 15.71 18.76 -3.74
C SER A 171 16.29 18.91 -5.15
N GLU A 172 15.51 18.61 -6.20
CA GLU A 172 15.91 18.76 -7.59
C GLU A 172 16.00 20.23 -8.02
N LEU A 173 15.06 21.07 -7.54
CA LEU A 173 15.10 22.52 -7.72
C LEU A 173 16.35 23.14 -7.09
N ASN A 174 16.66 22.78 -5.85
CA ASN A 174 17.85 23.27 -5.15
C ASN A 174 19.16 22.83 -5.84
N ARG A 175 19.21 21.60 -6.37
CA ARG A 175 20.37 21.09 -7.12
C ARG A 175 20.55 21.81 -8.47
N GLY A 176 19.46 22.21 -9.13
CA GLY A 176 19.50 23.03 -10.35
C GLY A 176 20.04 24.45 -10.12
N GLU A 177 19.75 25.05 -8.96
CA GLU A 177 20.25 26.38 -8.60
C GLU A 177 21.75 26.40 -8.22
N GLU A 178 22.25 25.34 -7.57
CA GLU A 178 23.67 25.23 -7.23
C GLU A 178 24.56 25.02 -8.47
N VAL A 179 24.10 24.27 -9.47
CA VAL A 179 24.82 24.07 -10.74
C VAL A 179 24.93 25.38 -11.53
N ASN A 180 23.89 26.22 -11.51
CA ASN A 180 23.92 27.55 -12.14
C ASN A 180 24.87 28.53 -11.42
N LYS A 181 24.97 28.45 -10.07
CA LYS A 181 25.97 29.25 -9.32
C LYS A 181 27.41 28.80 -9.60
N SER A 182 27.65 27.50 -9.75
CA SER A 182 28.97 26.94 -10.07
C SER A 182 29.47 27.35 -11.47
N THR A 183 28.60 27.33 -12.48
CA THR A 183 28.94 27.72 -13.86
C THR A 183 29.15 29.23 -14.03
N THR A 184 28.53 30.05 -13.18
CA THR A 184 28.75 31.51 -13.18
C THR A 184 30.13 31.85 -12.62
N ASN A 185 30.58 31.16 -11.56
CA ASN A 185 31.91 31.35 -10.98
C ASN A 185 33.06 30.94 -11.93
N GLU A 186 32.88 29.89 -12.75
CA GLU A 186 33.92 29.46 -13.71
C GLU A 186 34.09 30.43 -14.88
N ARG A 187 33.00 31.09 -15.34
CA ARG A 187 33.08 32.14 -16.37
C ARG A 187 33.80 33.40 -15.87
N ASP A 188 33.53 33.82 -14.63
CA ASP A 188 34.19 34.98 -14.03
C ASP A 188 35.69 34.75 -13.74
N ILE A 189 36.12 33.49 -13.56
CA ILE A 189 37.53 33.13 -13.40
C ILE A 189 38.24 33.06 -14.77
N ALA A 190 37.57 32.57 -15.82
CA ALA A 190 38.13 32.52 -17.17
C ALA A 190 38.34 33.92 -17.77
N GLU A 191 37.40 34.85 -17.59
CA GLU A 191 37.54 36.25 -18.07
C GLU A 191 38.68 37.01 -17.37
N LYS A 192 38.98 36.69 -16.11
CA LYS A 192 40.12 37.28 -15.38
C LYS A 192 41.47 36.68 -15.73
N ALA A 193 41.49 35.42 -16.18
CA ALA A 193 42.72 34.77 -16.64
C ALA A 193 43.16 35.29 -18.02
N GLU A 194 42.20 35.57 -18.92
CA GLU A 194 42.49 36.09 -20.26
C GLU A 194 43.05 37.53 -20.21
N ALA A 195 42.54 38.36 -19.29
CA ALA A 195 43.03 39.73 -19.06
C ALA A 195 44.44 39.81 -18.42
N ALA A 196 44.95 38.73 -17.81
CA ALA A 196 46.29 38.71 -17.21
C ALA A 196 47.40 38.33 -18.21
N THR A 197 47.05 37.71 -19.34
CA THR A 197 48.01 37.29 -20.38
C THR A 197 48.42 38.42 -21.33
N GLU A 198 47.66 39.52 -21.40
CA GLU A 198 47.94 40.64 -22.32
C GLU A 198 48.93 41.69 -21.75
N ILE A 199 49.36 41.57 -20.48
CA ILE A 199 50.20 42.60 -19.81
C ILE A 199 51.69 42.22 -19.75
N VAL A 200 52.10 41.06 -20.30
CA VAL A 200 53.50 40.59 -20.21
C VAL A 200 54.32 40.87 -21.49
N GLU A 201 53.71 41.37 -22.58
CA GLU A 201 54.42 41.57 -23.86
C GLU A 201 55.00 42.98 -24.10
N GLU A 202 54.86 43.92 -23.16
CA GLU A 202 55.45 45.27 -23.29
C GLU A 202 56.36 45.63 -22.09
N THR A 203 57.45 44.90 -21.84
CA THR A 203 58.61 45.49 -21.11
C THR A 203 59.90 44.66 -21.18
N GLU A 204 60.46 44.44 -22.37
CA GLU A 204 61.90 44.17 -22.51
C GLU A 204 62.49 45.05 -23.64
N LEU A 205 62.99 46.23 -23.25
CA LEU A 205 64.43 46.53 -23.14
C LEU A 205 65.13 46.81 -24.48
N LYS A 206 65.20 48.10 -24.82
CA LYS A 206 66.13 48.67 -25.82
C LYS A 206 67.58 48.45 -25.36
N PRO A 207 68.48 47.94 -26.22
CA PRO A 207 69.92 47.99 -25.98
C PRO A 207 70.55 49.29 -26.54
N ASN A 208 71.40 49.89 -25.69
CA ASN A 208 72.48 50.88 -25.88
C ASN A 208 72.52 51.77 -27.13
#